data_AF-A0A8J5X6I7-F1
#
_entry.id   AF-A0A8J5X6I7-F1
#
_cell.length_a   1.000
_cell.length_b   1.000
_cell.length_c   1.000
_cell.angle_alpha   90.00
_cell.angle_beta   90.00
_cell.angle_gamma   90.00
#
_symmetry.space_group_name_H-M   'P 1'
#
loop_
_entity.id
_entity.type
_entity.pdbx_description
1 polymer ?
#
loop_
_entity_poly.entity_id
_entity_poly.type
_entity_poly.pdbx_seq_one_letter_code
_entity_poly.pdbx_strand_id
1 'polypeptide(L)'
;MASTESDEMPLTHPSAGAREPGETDPLASLDGSATSARALARENAELRERLREMQAIIDETDGLCEVLGDLDIEGSAFWPGYRARASWLVGLLMLQSVSSFILAGEEDLLAAHPVVVLFLTMLVGAGGNAGNQSAVRVIRGLAVGALNARTVRPFLLRELSMALAITVTLVAVGCARVVVFHGSGRDALVVSTSLAVIVFTSILIGAVLPLGMHRLRLDAAHAGTSIQVVMDILGVTVTCFVANALLTDN
;
A
#
# COMPACT_ATOMS: atom_id res chain seq x y z
N MET A 1 92.65 5.91 19.76
CA MET A 1 92.74 7.34 19.36
C MET A 1 91.34 7.90 19.49
N ALA A 2 90.99 8.87 20.32
CA ALA A 2 91.62 9.69 21.35
C ALA A 2 90.41 10.24 22.17
N SER A 3 90.43 10.17 23.51
CA SER A 3 90.59 11.36 24.40
C SER A 3 89.30 12.19 24.55
N THR A 4 88.54 12.00 25.63
CA THR A 4 88.46 12.82 26.89
C THR A 4 87.48 14.01 26.76
N GLU A 5 86.66 14.43 27.73
CA GLU A 5 86.89 14.69 29.16
C GLU A 5 85.55 15.07 29.89
N SER A 6 85.50 14.77 31.21
CA SER A 6 84.91 15.55 32.35
C SER A 6 83.38 15.84 32.40
N ASP A 7 82.68 15.97 33.54
CA ASP A 7 83.06 16.31 34.92
C ASP A 7 81.90 16.00 35.91
N GLU A 8 82.16 16.15 37.22
CA GLU A 8 81.52 15.58 38.42
C GLU A 8 80.11 16.06 38.93
N MET A 9 79.65 15.35 39.99
CA MET A 9 78.42 15.30 40.84
C MET A 9 78.38 16.39 41.97
N PRO A 10 77.53 16.41 43.06
CA PRO A 10 76.16 15.87 43.40
C PRO A 10 75.21 16.79 44.28
N LEU A 11 74.07 16.21 44.76
CA LEU A 11 73.24 16.47 45.99
C LEU A 11 72.03 17.43 45.88
N THR A 12 70.82 17.30 46.48
CA THR A 12 70.07 16.35 47.35
C THR A 12 68.57 16.79 47.41
N HIS A 13 67.65 15.87 47.74
CA HIS A 13 66.17 16.03 47.82
C HIS A 13 65.61 16.83 49.02
N PRO A 14 64.33 17.29 48.96
CA PRO A 14 63.47 17.44 50.13
C PRO A 14 62.18 16.57 50.12
N SER A 15 61.67 16.36 51.32
CA SER A 15 60.76 15.32 51.84
C SER A 15 59.27 15.40 51.49
N ALA A 16 58.62 14.24 51.53
CA ALA A 16 57.17 14.00 51.40
C ALA A 16 56.33 14.48 52.60
N GLY A 17 55.17 15.09 52.33
CA GLY A 17 54.10 15.37 53.29
C GLY A 17 52.93 14.40 53.12
N ALA A 18 52.40 13.88 54.23
CA ALA A 18 51.34 12.89 54.29
C ALA A 18 49.93 13.49 54.07
N ARG A 19 49.03 12.76 53.41
CA ARG A 19 47.58 13.04 53.28
C ARG A 19 46.78 12.07 54.16
N GLU A 20 45.75 12.56 54.84
CA GLU A 20 44.85 11.76 55.68
C GLU A 20 43.81 10.96 54.87
N PRO A 21 43.35 9.78 55.35
CA PRO A 21 42.46 8.91 54.61
C PRO A 21 40.99 9.12 55.01
N GLY A 22 40.19 9.77 54.16
CA GLY A 22 38.74 9.90 54.40
C GLY A 22 37.98 10.86 53.47
N GLU A 23 38.66 11.59 52.59
CA GLU A 23 38.01 12.52 51.66
C GLU A 23 37.75 11.83 50.33
N THR A 24 36.50 11.39 50.10
CA THR A 24 36.09 10.95 48.77
C THR A 24 36.14 12.13 47.83
N ASP A 25 37.15 12.15 46.97
CA ASP A 25 37.43 13.22 46.03
C ASP A 25 36.19 13.51 45.14
N PRO A 26 35.54 14.67 45.28
CA PRO A 26 34.41 15.06 44.43
C PRO A 26 34.76 15.07 42.94
N LEU A 27 36.04 15.27 42.60
CA LEU A 27 36.54 15.27 41.23
C LEU A 27 36.47 13.87 40.58
N ALA A 28 36.54 12.79 41.35
CA ALA A 28 36.42 11.42 40.83
C ALA A 28 35.00 11.11 40.30
N SER A 29 33.96 11.71 40.90
CA SER A 29 32.57 11.57 40.46
C SER A 29 32.25 12.37 39.19
N LEU A 30 32.90 13.54 39.03
CA LEU A 30 32.76 14.41 37.87
C LEU A 30 33.46 13.81 36.63
N ASP A 31 34.62 13.18 36.83
CA ASP A 31 35.38 12.51 35.77
C ASP A 31 34.61 11.31 35.19
N GLY A 32 33.93 10.52 36.02
CA GLY A 32 33.08 9.40 35.55
C GLY A 32 31.91 9.84 34.66
N SER A 33 31.26 10.97 34.98
CA SER A 33 30.18 11.53 34.16
C SER A 33 30.68 12.13 32.84
N ALA A 34 31.83 12.82 32.88
CA ALA A 34 32.48 13.40 31.71
C ALA A 34 32.99 12.31 30.75
N THR A 35 33.49 11.20 31.29
CA THR A 35 33.94 10.04 30.52
C THR A 35 32.77 9.34 29.84
N SER A 36 31.64 9.17 30.54
CA SER A 36 30.41 8.60 29.98
C SER A 36 29.79 9.48 28.88
N ALA A 37 29.77 10.80 29.08
CA ALA A 37 29.29 11.75 28.06
C ALA A 37 30.16 11.74 26.79
N ARG A 38 31.49 11.61 26.94
CA ARG A 38 32.42 11.49 25.80
C ARG A 38 32.26 10.16 25.06
N ALA A 39 32.00 9.06 25.76
CA ALA A 39 31.71 7.77 25.13
C ALA A 39 30.40 7.82 24.32
N LEU A 40 29.32 8.36 24.91
CA LEU A 40 28.04 8.57 24.21
C LEU A 40 28.16 9.51 23.01
N ALA A 41 29.00 10.54 23.08
CA ALA A 41 29.24 11.45 21.96
C ALA A 41 29.96 10.75 20.79
N ARG A 42 30.90 9.84 21.08
CA ARG A 42 31.58 9.02 20.07
C ARG A 42 30.64 8.03 19.43
N GLU A 43 29.82 7.34 20.21
CA GLU A 43 28.81 6.40 19.71
C GLU A 43 27.77 7.11 18.84
N ASN A 44 27.31 8.30 19.24
CA ASN A 44 26.41 9.12 18.42
C ASN A 44 27.06 9.61 17.11
N ALA A 45 28.37 9.90 17.12
CA ALA A 45 29.10 10.27 15.91
C ALA A 45 29.21 9.08 14.94
N GLU A 46 29.53 7.89 15.47
CA GLU A 46 29.58 6.65 14.70
C GLU A 46 28.21 6.27 14.12
N LEU A 47 27.14 6.38 14.91
CA LEU A 47 25.77 6.13 14.42
C LEU A 47 25.38 7.08 13.29
N ARG A 48 25.76 8.36 13.36
CA ARG A 48 25.53 9.34 12.28
C ARG A 48 26.33 9.02 11.03
N GLU A 49 27.51 8.43 11.17
CA GLU A 49 28.31 7.95 10.04
C GLU A 49 27.63 6.78 9.35
N ARG A 50 27.22 5.75 10.11
CA ARG A 50 26.49 4.59 9.59
C ARG A 50 25.17 4.98 8.92
N LEU A 51 24.46 5.97 9.47
CA LEU A 51 23.25 6.51 8.84
C LEU A 51 23.55 7.18 7.49
N ARG A 52 24.65 7.95 7.40
CA ARG A 52 25.08 8.57 6.14
C ARG A 52 25.45 7.53 5.09
N GLU A 53 26.18 6.50 5.47
CA GLU A 53 26.52 5.39 4.55
C GLU A 53 25.27 4.66 4.05
N MET A 54 24.32 4.36 4.95
CA MET A 54 23.06 3.72 4.58
C MET A 54 22.21 4.61 3.65
N GLN A 55 22.20 5.93 3.87
CA GLN A 55 21.54 6.88 2.97
C GLN A 55 22.17 6.89 1.58
N ALA A 56 23.50 6.89 1.49
CA ALA A 56 24.20 6.86 0.21
C ALA A 56 23.86 5.61 -0.62
N ILE A 57 23.77 4.44 0.03
CA ILE A 57 23.38 3.19 -0.65
C ILE A 57 21.93 3.26 -1.16
N ILE A 58 21.02 3.88 -0.40
CA ILE A 58 19.62 4.06 -0.81
C ILE A 58 19.56 4.96 -2.05
N ASP A 59 20.24 6.10 -2.04
CA ASP A 59 20.25 7.05 -3.16
C ASP A 59 20.84 6.42 -4.44
N GLU A 60 21.90 5.62 -4.31
CA GLU A 60 22.48 4.88 -5.44
C GLU A 60 21.52 3.82 -6.00
N THR A 61 20.80 3.12 -5.12
CA THR A 61 19.81 2.11 -5.52
C THR A 61 18.61 2.74 -6.22
N ASP A 62 18.14 3.89 -5.73
CA ASP A 62 17.04 4.66 -6.34
C ASP A 62 17.44 5.17 -7.73
N GLY A 63 18.66 5.71 -7.88
CA GLY A 63 19.18 6.13 -9.19
C GLY A 63 19.31 4.97 -10.19
N LEU A 64 19.65 3.76 -9.71
CA LEU A 64 19.70 2.57 -10.56
C LEU A 64 18.30 2.15 -11.02
N CYS A 65 17.30 2.22 -10.13
CA CYS A 65 15.91 1.90 -10.47
C CYS A 65 15.33 2.89 -11.49
N GLU A 66 15.67 4.18 -11.39
CA GLU A 66 15.27 5.21 -12.34
C GLU A 66 15.85 4.90 -13.74
N VAL A 67 17.16 4.64 -13.84
CA VAL A 67 17.82 4.28 -15.11
C VAL A 67 17.25 2.98 -15.70
N LEU A 68 17.02 1.96 -14.87
CA LEU A 68 16.41 0.71 -15.33
C LEU A 68 14.97 0.92 -15.82
N GLY A 69 14.20 1.78 -15.15
CA GLY A 69 12.84 2.15 -15.55
C GLY A 69 12.81 2.87 -16.90
N ASP A 70 13.72 3.84 -17.10
CA ASP A 70 13.85 4.56 -18.37
C ASP A 70 14.26 3.63 -19.52
N LEU A 71 15.19 2.70 -19.30
CA LEU A 71 15.60 1.70 -20.29
C LEU A 71 14.47 0.73 -20.65
N ASP A 72 13.60 0.37 -19.70
CA ASP A 72 12.45 -0.51 -19.95
C ASP A 72 11.38 0.21 -20.81
N ILE A 73 11.22 1.52 -20.62
CA ILE A 73 10.31 2.37 -21.39
C ILE A 73 10.87 2.65 -22.80
N GLU A 74 12.14 3.03 -22.91
CA GLU A 74 12.80 3.31 -24.19
C GLU A 74 13.10 2.05 -25.02
N GLY A 75 13.38 0.92 -24.36
CA GLY A 75 13.70 -0.36 -24.99
C GLY A 75 12.49 -1.13 -25.53
N SER A 76 11.27 -0.75 -25.14
CA SER A 76 10.06 -1.41 -25.65
C SER A 76 9.74 -0.95 -27.07
N ALA A 77 10.13 -1.76 -28.06
CA ALA A 77 9.69 -1.51 -29.44
C ALA A 77 8.16 -1.36 -29.47
N PHE A 78 7.67 -0.29 -30.12
CA PHE A 78 6.25 0.07 -30.15
C PHE A 78 5.36 -1.13 -30.49
N TRP A 79 5.76 -1.94 -31.46
CA TRP A 79 4.97 -3.06 -31.98
C TRP A 79 4.78 -4.20 -30.98
N PRO A 80 5.83 -4.77 -30.33
CA PRO A 80 5.66 -5.71 -29.22
C PRO A 80 4.77 -5.18 -28.08
N GLY A 81 5.02 -3.95 -27.61
CA GLY A 81 4.24 -3.34 -26.52
C GLY A 81 2.78 -3.13 -26.90
N TYR A 82 2.53 -2.65 -28.13
CA TYR A 82 1.19 -2.50 -28.70
C TYR A 82 0.46 -3.83 -28.76
N ARG A 83 1.07 -4.89 -29.32
CA ARG A 83 0.42 -6.20 -29.47
C ARG A 83 0.05 -6.81 -28.11
N ALA A 84 0.93 -6.71 -27.12
CA ALA A 84 0.67 -7.20 -25.77
C ALA A 84 -0.51 -6.45 -25.11
N ARG A 85 -0.48 -5.11 -25.11
CA ARG A 85 -1.55 -4.29 -24.54
C ARG A 85 -2.88 -4.46 -25.29
N ALA A 86 -2.86 -4.42 -26.63
CA ALA A 86 -4.05 -4.54 -27.46
C ALA A 86 -4.72 -5.91 -27.31
N SER A 87 -3.95 -7.02 -27.34
CA SER A 87 -4.53 -8.36 -27.14
C SER A 87 -5.17 -8.52 -25.76
N TRP A 88 -4.54 -7.98 -24.72
CA TRP A 88 -5.11 -7.95 -23.37
C TRP A 88 -6.41 -7.14 -23.31
N LEU A 89 -6.40 -5.91 -23.80
CA LEU A 89 -7.57 -5.02 -23.78
C LEU A 89 -8.72 -5.56 -24.63
N VAL A 90 -8.43 -6.18 -25.78
CA VAL A 90 -9.46 -6.84 -26.60
C VAL A 90 -10.07 -8.02 -25.86
N GLY A 91 -9.26 -8.85 -25.18
CA GLY A 91 -9.76 -9.94 -24.35
C GLY A 91 -10.67 -9.43 -23.23
N LEU A 92 -10.25 -8.37 -22.55
CA LEU A 92 -11.05 -7.70 -21.51
C LEU A 92 -12.36 -7.13 -22.06
N LEU A 93 -12.34 -6.50 -23.24
CA LEU A 93 -13.54 -5.95 -23.89
C LEU A 93 -14.56 -7.04 -24.23
N MET A 94 -14.09 -8.18 -24.76
CA MET A 94 -14.96 -9.31 -25.07
C MET A 94 -15.59 -9.90 -23.81
N LEU A 95 -14.81 -10.00 -22.72
CA LEU A 95 -15.33 -10.45 -21.44
C LEU A 95 -16.34 -9.44 -20.85
N GLN A 96 -16.03 -8.14 -20.91
CA GLN A 96 -16.90 -7.07 -20.43
C GLN A 96 -18.26 -7.05 -21.15
N SER A 97 -18.30 -7.47 -22.42
CA SER A 97 -19.54 -7.56 -23.22
C SER A 97 -20.59 -8.51 -22.62
N VAL A 98 -20.20 -9.41 -21.71
CA VAL A 98 -21.12 -10.26 -20.93
C VAL A 98 -22.14 -9.42 -20.15
N SER A 99 -21.72 -8.26 -19.64
CA SER A 99 -22.62 -7.33 -18.92
C SER A 99 -23.79 -6.84 -19.77
N SER A 100 -23.59 -6.65 -21.07
CA SER A 100 -24.65 -6.24 -22.00
C SER A 100 -25.70 -7.32 -22.20
N PHE A 101 -25.31 -8.60 -22.23
CA PHE A 101 -26.27 -9.71 -22.33
C PHE A 101 -27.12 -9.85 -21.06
N ILE A 102 -26.55 -9.55 -19.88
CA ILE A 102 -27.32 -9.54 -18.63
C ILE A 102 -28.36 -8.41 -18.64
N LEU A 103 -27.97 -7.21 -19.08
CA LEU A 103 -28.90 -6.09 -19.26
C LEU A 103 -30.03 -6.42 -20.24
N ALA A 104 -29.70 -7.05 -21.38
CA ALA A 104 -30.69 -7.45 -22.39
C ALA A 104 -31.69 -8.51 -21.86
N GLY A 105 -31.29 -9.32 -20.87
CA GLY A 105 -32.19 -10.27 -20.22
C GLY A 105 -33.22 -9.61 -19.30
N GLU A 106 -32.99 -8.37 -18.88
CA GLU A 106 -33.80 -7.63 -17.89
C GLU A 106 -34.46 -6.38 -18.52
N GLU A 107 -34.68 -6.37 -19.83
CA GLU A 107 -35.21 -5.21 -20.57
C GLU A 107 -36.53 -4.68 -19.98
N ASP A 108 -37.46 -5.56 -19.63
CA ASP A 108 -38.76 -5.18 -19.04
C ASP A 108 -38.59 -4.48 -17.68
N LEU A 109 -37.69 -4.99 -16.83
CA LEU A 109 -37.38 -4.40 -15.52
C LEU A 109 -36.77 -2.99 -15.69
N LEU A 110 -35.82 -2.85 -16.62
CA LEU A 110 -35.13 -1.59 -16.86
C LEU A 110 -36.03 -0.55 -17.55
N ALA A 111 -36.98 -1.00 -18.37
CA ALA A 111 -38.02 -0.15 -18.94
C ALA A 111 -38.99 0.37 -17.87
N ALA A 112 -39.34 -0.47 -16.89
CA ALA A 112 -40.20 -0.09 -15.76
C ALA A 112 -39.46 0.79 -14.74
N HIS A 113 -38.14 0.62 -14.57
CA HIS A 113 -37.33 1.32 -13.57
C HIS A 113 -36.09 2.01 -14.15
N PRO A 114 -36.23 3.11 -14.91
CA PRO A 114 -35.12 3.80 -15.57
C PRO A 114 -34.03 4.30 -14.61
N VAL A 115 -34.40 4.57 -13.36
CA VAL A 115 -33.49 5.00 -12.30
C VAL A 115 -32.37 3.99 -12.04
N VAL A 116 -32.63 2.69 -12.21
CA VAL A 116 -31.62 1.63 -12.03
C VAL A 116 -30.48 1.81 -13.03
N VAL A 117 -30.82 2.10 -14.29
CA VAL A 117 -29.84 2.36 -15.36
C VAL A 117 -29.04 3.63 -15.10
N LEU A 118 -29.69 4.68 -14.57
CA LEU A 118 -29.02 5.95 -14.24
C LEU A 118 -27.92 5.78 -13.19
N PHE A 119 -28.08 4.84 -12.26
CA PHE A 119 -27.09 4.56 -11.21
C PHE A 119 -26.09 3.46 -11.56
N LEU A 120 -26.33 2.67 -12.60
CA LEU A 120 -25.53 1.50 -12.93
C LEU A 120 -24.05 1.85 -13.18
N THR A 121 -23.78 2.92 -13.93
CA THR A 121 -22.41 3.41 -14.18
C THR A 121 -21.71 3.88 -12.90
N MET A 122 -22.45 4.51 -11.98
CA MET A 122 -21.94 4.90 -10.68
C MET A 122 -21.61 3.69 -9.82
N LEU A 123 -22.50 2.70 -9.76
CA LEU A 123 -22.33 1.49 -8.95
C LEU A 123 -21.10 0.69 -9.39
N VAL A 124 -21.01 0.42 -10.69
CA VAL A 124 -19.89 -0.28 -11.32
C VAL A 124 -18.59 0.52 -11.13
N GLY A 125 -18.60 1.83 -11.34
CA GLY A 125 -17.43 2.69 -11.15
C GLY A 125 -16.95 2.74 -9.70
N ALA A 126 -17.88 2.83 -8.73
CA ALA A 126 -17.55 2.79 -7.30
C ALA A 126 -16.94 1.43 -6.91
N GLY A 127 -17.51 0.34 -7.42
CA GLY A 127 -16.96 -1.00 -7.30
C GLY A 127 -15.53 -1.07 -7.83
N GLY A 128 -15.31 -0.76 -9.10
CA GLY A 128 -13.99 -0.81 -9.74
C GLY A 128 -12.93 0.02 -9.03
N ASN A 129 -13.28 1.24 -8.62
CA ASN A 129 -12.37 2.12 -7.87
C ASN A 129 -11.99 1.54 -6.50
N ALA A 130 -12.95 1.01 -5.74
CA ALA A 130 -12.70 0.42 -4.42
C ALA A 130 -11.84 -0.84 -4.52
N GLY A 131 -12.14 -1.72 -5.48
CA GLY A 131 -11.38 -2.94 -5.74
C GLY A 131 -9.95 -2.64 -6.20
N ASN A 132 -9.78 -1.66 -7.09
CA ASN A 132 -8.45 -1.24 -7.54
C ASN A 132 -7.62 -0.63 -6.41
N GLN A 133 -8.23 0.13 -5.51
CA GLN A 133 -7.53 0.64 -4.33
C GLN A 133 -7.01 -0.51 -3.45
N SER A 134 -7.82 -1.53 -3.24
CA SER A 134 -7.43 -2.76 -2.52
C SER A 134 -6.30 -3.51 -3.25
N ALA A 135 -6.43 -3.68 -4.56
CA ALA A 135 -5.43 -4.36 -5.38
C ALA A 135 -4.08 -3.68 -5.41
N VAL A 136 -4.04 -2.35 -5.50
CA VAL A 136 -2.79 -1.58 -5.46
C VAL A 136 -2.04 -1.83 -4.14
N ARG A 137 -2.75 -1.91 -3.00
CA ARG A 137 -2.12 -2.23 -1.71
C ARG A 137 -1.51 -3.63 -1.71
N VAL A 138 -2.21 -4.60 -2.29
CA VAL A 138 -1.71 -5.97 -2.42
C VAL A 138 -0.49 -6.04 -3.33
N ILE A 139 -0.57 -5.45 -4.53
CA ILE A 139 0.53 -5.44 -5.51
C ILE A 139 1.76 -4.78 -4.90
N ARG A 140 1.60 -3.63 -4.23
CA ARG A 140 2.70 -2.97 -3.52
C ARG A 140 3.27 -3.84 -2.42
N GLY A 141 2.42 -4.46 -1.61
CA GLY A 141 2.86 -5.34 -0.54
C GLY A 141 3.61 -6.57 -1.05
N LEU A 142 3.23 -7.11 -2.22
CA LEU A 142 3.95 -8.19 -2.90
C LEU A 142 5.31 -7.70 -3.42
N ALA A 143 5.33 -6.54 -4.08
CA ALA A 143 6.55 -5.97 -4.67
C ALA A 143 7.63 -5.67 -3.62
N VAL A 144 7.24 -5.16 -2.45
CA VAL A 144 8.18 -4.86 -1.35
C VAL A 144 8.44 -6.05 -0.42
N GLY A 145 7.87 -7.24 -0.72
CA GLY A 145 8.03 -8.46 0.09
C GLY A 145 7.33 -8.46 1.45
N ALA A 146 6.55 -7.42 1.78
CA ALA A 146 5.77 -7.34 3.02
C ALA A 146 4.61 -8.34 3.06
N LEU A 147 4.05 -8.69 1.90
CA LEU A 147 3.05 -9.75 1.73
C LEU A 147 3.72 -11.06 1.31
N ASN A 148 3.71 -12.02 2.22
CA ASN A 148 4.23 -13.37 2.02
C ASN A 148 3.26 -14.41 2.59
N ALA A 149 3.57 -15.69 2.47
CA ALA A 149 2.70 -16.79 2.91
C ALA A 149 2.29 -16.71 4.40
N ARG A 150 3.10 -16.08 5.26
CA ARG A 150 2.81 -15.91 6.69
C ARG A 150 1.97 -14.67 6.98
N THR A 151 2.20 -13.58 6.25
CA THR A 151 1.52 -12.28 6.49
C THR A 151 0.23 -12.10 5.69
N VAL A 152 -0.03 -12.93 4.66
CA VAL A 152 -1.21 -12.80 3.80
C VAL A 152 -2.53 -13.01 4.55
N ARG A 153 -2.62 -14.00 5.45
CA ARG A 153 -3.84 -14.26 6.22
C ARG A 153 -4.23 -13.09 7.15
N PRO A 154 -3.34 -12.58 8.03
CA PRO A 154 -3.70 -11.44 8.87
C PRO A 154 -3.96 -10.17 8.06
N PHE A 155 -3.32 -9.99 6.89
CA PHE A 155 -3.65 -8.91 5.97
C PHE A 155 -5.09 -9.02 5.44
N LEU A 156 -5.51 -10.19 4.93
CA LEU A 156 -6.85 -10.38 4.40
C LEU A 156 -7.94 -10.16 5.45
N LEU A 157 -7.69 -10.56 6.70
CA LEU A 157 -8.62 -10.29 7.81
C LEU A 157 -8.75 -8.79 8.11
N ARG A 158 -7.66 -8.03 8.00
CA ARG A 158 -7.71 -6.56 8.13
C ARG A 158 -8.47 -5.94 6.95
N GLU A 159 -8.25 -6.42 5.74
CA GLU A 159 -9.02 -5.93 4.58
C GLU A 159 -10.51 -6.25 4.68
N LEU A 160 -10.91 -7.35 5.32
CA LEU A 160 -12.32 -7.59 5.61
C LEU A 160 -12.93 -6.49 6.50
N SER A 161 -12.21 -6.05 7.54
CA SER A 161 -12.67 -4.95 8.40
C SER A 161 -12.68 -3.61 7.66
N MET A 162 -11.69 -3.36 6.79
CA MET A 162 -11.65 -2.16 5.95
C MET A 162 -12.78 -2.15 4.93
N ALA A 163 -13.10 -3.30 4.34
CA ALA A 163 -14.19 -3.48 3.40
C ALA A 163 -15.53 -3.10 4.05
N LEU A 164 -15.79 -3.55 5.28
CA LEU A 164 -17.00 -3.18 6.02
C LEU A 164 -17.06 -1.66 6.26
N ALA A 165 -15.99 -1.05 6.76
CA ALA A 165 -15.96 0.38 7.06
C ALA A 165 -16.14 1.26 5.82
N ILE A 166 -15.45 0.94 4.73
CA ILE A 166 -15.57 1.65 3.45
C ILE A 166 -16.97 1.46 2.88
N THR A 167 -17.52 0.25 2.91
CA THR A 167 -18.87 -0.04 2.41
C THR A 167 -19.92 0.78 3.15
N VAL A 168 -19.90 0.79 4.48
CA VAL A 168 -20.83 1.60 5.29
C VAL A 168 -20.75 3.09 4.92
N THR A 169 -19.53 3.59 4.76
CA THR A 169 -19.31 5.00 4.38
C THR A 169 -19.87 5.32 3.00
N LEU A 170 -19.56 4.50 1.98
CA LEU A 170 -20.06 4.72 0.62
C LEU A 170 -21.57 4.54 0.52
N VAL A 171 -22.15 3.59 1.25
CA VAL A 171 -23.61 3.37 1.29
C VAL A 171 -24.30 4.56 1.93
N ALA A 172 -23.78 5.12 3.02
CA ALA A 172 -24.35 6.31 3.65
C ALA A 172 -24.36 7.51 2.68
N VAL A 173 -23.22 7.76 2.01
CA VAL A 173 -23.09 8.85 1.03
C VAL A 173 -23.95 8.58 -0.22
N GLY A 174 -23.97 7.34 -0.70
CA GLY A 174 -24.76 6.91 -1.85
C GLY A 174 -26.26 7.05 -1.61
N CYS A 175 -26.74 6.62 -0.45
CA CYS A 175 -28.13 6.77 -0.03
C CYS A 175 -28.52 8.25 0.05
N ALA A 176 -27.70 9.08 0.71
CA ALA A 176 -27.92 10.52 0.78
C ALA A 176 -28.00 11.16 -0.62
N ARG A 177 -27.12 10.75 -1.54
CA ARG A 177 -27.16 11.20 -2.94
C ARG A 177 -28.49 10.82 -3.60
N VAL A 178 -28.94 9.57 -3.50
CA VAL A 178 -30.18 9.14 -4.17
C VAL A 178 -31.39 9.88 -3.62
N VAL A 179 -31.48 10.06 -2.30
CA VAL A 179 -32.58 10.78 -1.65
C VAL A 179 -32.65 12.23 -2.13
N VAL A 180 -31.51 12.92 -2.22
CA VAL A 180 -31.45 14.32 -2.65
C VAL A 180 -31.84 14.51 -4.13
N PHE A 181 -31.43 13.59 -5.01
CA PHE A 181 -31.60 13.77 -6.46
C PHE A 181 -32.86 13.12 -7.04
N HIS A 182 -33.43 12.07 -6.42
CA HIS A 182 -34.55 11.31 -7.01
C HIS A 182 -35.74 11.06 -6.08
N GLY A 183 -35.68 11.42 -4.79
CA GLY A 183 -36.85 11.58 -3.92
C GLY A 183 -37.70 10.33 -3.61
N SER A 184 -37.37 9.15 -4.16
CA SER A 184 -38.12 7.90 -3.96
C SER A 184 -37.40 6.97 -2.98
N GLY A 185 -38.10 6.52 -1.94
CA GLY A 185 -37.53 5.65 -0.90
C GLY A 185 -37.21 4.24 -1.38
N ARG A 186 -37.98 3.70 -2.34
CA ARG A 186 -37.75 2.37 -2.92
C ARG A 186 -36.49 2.35 -3.79
N ASP A 187 -36.27 3.38 -4.62
CA ASP A 187 -35.07 3.45 -5.46
C ASP A 187 -33.81 3.66 -4.63
N ALA A 188 -33.89 4.46 -3.56
CA ALA A 188 -32.81 4.63 -2.60
C ALA A 188 -32.40 3.31 -1.94
N LEU A 189 -33.35 2.44 -1.61
CA LEU A 189 -33.07 1.12 -1.05
C LEU A 189 -32.38 0.19 -2.06
N VAL A 190 -32.86 0.14 -3.30
CA VAL A 190 -32.26 -0.68 -4.37
C VAL A 190 -30.82 -0.27 -4.64
N VAL A 191 -30.58 1.03 -4.84
CA VAL A 191 -29.25 1.56 -5.15
C VAL A 191 -28.31 1.38 -3.96
N SER A 192 -28.77 1.65 -2.73
CA SER A 192 -27.94 1.51 -1.53
C SER A 192 -27.57 0.06 -1.23
N THR A 193 -28.51 -0.86 -1.40
CA THR A 193 -28.27 -2.30 -1.20
C THR A 193 -27.32 -2.85 -2.27
N SER A 194 -27.54 -2.47 -3.54
CA SER A 194 -26.63 -2.83 -4.64
C SER A 194 -25.23 -2.28 -4.38
N LEU A 195 -25.10 -1.01 -4.01
CA LEU A 195 -23.82 -0.37 -3.70
C LEU A 195 -23.10 -1.10 -2.56
N ALA A 196 -23.83 -1.50 -1.51
CA ALA A 196 -23.27 -2.23 -0.38
C ALA A 196 -22.60 -3.53 -0.83
N VAL A 197 -23.34 -4.36 -1.57
CA VAL A 197 -22.86 -5.66 -2.04
C VAL A 197 -21.70 -5.47 -3.03
N ILE A 198 -21.82 -4.55 -3.97
CA ILE A 198 -20.82 -4.29 -5.02
C ILE A 198 -19.50 -3.81 -4.41
N VAL A 199 -19.53 -2.80 -3.53
CA VAL A 199 -18.31 -2.25 -2.93
C VAL A 199 -17.64 -3.27 -2.02
N PHE A 200 -18.43 -3.96 -1.18
CA PHE A 200 -17.90 -4.96 -0.28
C PHE A 200 -17.21 -6.10 -1.02
N THR A 201 -17.91 -6.70 -1.99
CA THR A 201 -17.35 -7.79 -2.81
C THR A 201 -16.16 -7.32 -3.65
N SER A 202 -16.19 -6.09 -4.17
CA SER A 202 -15.09 -5.52 -4.94
C SER A 202 -13.79 -5.41 -4.14
N ILE A 203 -13.86 -4.94 -2.89
CA ILE A 203 -12.67 -4.80 -2.04
C ILE A 203 -12.05 -6.18 -1.75
N LEU A 204 -12.89 -7.21 -1.54
CA LEU A 204 -12.44 -8.58 -1.35
C LEU A 204 -11.80 -9.16 -2.63
N ILE A 205 -12.42 -8.94 -3.79
CA ILE A 205 -11.87 -9.35 -5.09
C ILE A 205 -10.54 -8.63 -5.32
N GLY A 206 -10.46 -7.33 -5.05
CA GLY A 206 -9.24 -6.54 -5.14
C GLY A 206 -8.14 -7.04 -4.22
N ALA A 207 -8.48 -7.59 -3.06
CA ALA A 207 -7.50 -8.18 -2.14
C ALA A 207 -7.01 -9.56 -2.60
N VAL A 208 -7.89 -10.36 -3.23
CA VAL A 208 -7.62 -11.78 -3.56
C VAL A 208 -7.07 -11.95 -4.97
N LEU A 209 -7.56 -11.19 -5.96
CA LEU A 209 -7.22 -11.38 -7.36
C LEU A 209 -5.72 -11.21 -7.64
N PRO A 210 -5.02 -10.16 -7.15
CA PRO A 210 -3.58 -10.03 -7.40
C PRO A 210 -2.76 -11.13 -6.72
N LEU A 211 -3.20 -11.62 -5.55
CA LEU A 211 -2.57 -12.77 -4.89
C LEU A 211 -2.72 -14.05 -5.73
N GLY A 212 -3.90 -14.25 -6.32
CA GLY A 212 -4.18 -15.36 -7.23
C GLY A 212 -3.31 -15.29 -8.49
N MET A 213 -3.26 -14.11 -9.13
CA MET A 213 -2.41 -13.87 -10.30
C MET A 213 -0.94 -14.14 -9.98
N HIS A 214 -0.44 -13.62 -8.86
CA HIS A 214 0.93 -13.86 -8.42
C HIS A 214 1.22 -15.36 -8.21
N ARG A 215 0.29 -16.11 -7.59
CA ARG A 215 0.46 -17.56 -7.43
C ARG A 215 0.44 -18.34 -8.75
N LEU A 216 -0.32 -17.87 -9.73
CA LEU A 216 -0.37 -18.43 -11.08
C LEU A 216 0.78 -17.95 -11.98
N ARG A 217 1.73 -17.16 -11.44
CA ARG A 217 2.82 -16.52 -12.21
C ARG A 217 2.33 -15.62 -13.35
N LEU A 218 1.12 -15.09 -13.21
CA LEU A 218 0.58 -14.03 -14.06
C LEU A 218 1.02 -12.67 -13.51
N ASP A 219 1.21 -11.71 -14.41
CA ASP A 219 1.60 -10.36 -14.04
C ASP A 219 0.46 -9.65 -13.31
N ALA A 220 0.65 -9.43 -12.01
CA ALA A 220 -0.30 -8.77 -11.12
C ALA A 220 -0.55 -7.30 -11.49
N ALA A 221 0.28 -6.68 -12.33
CA ALA A 221 0.03 -5.34 -12.87
C ALA A 221 -1.28 -5.25 -13.66
N HIS A 222 -1.73 -6.36 -14.26
CA HIS A 222 -3.00 -6.43 -14.97
C HIS A 222 -4.22 -6.63 -14.06
N ALA A 223 -4.04 -6.78 -12.75
CA ALA A 223 -5.15 -7.01 -11.83
C ALA A 223 -6.14 -5.84 -11.83
N GLY A 224 -5.67 -4.60 -11.95
CA GLY A 224 -6.55 -3.42 -11.91
C GLY A 224 -7.56 -3.36 -13.07
N THR A 225 -7.10 -3.64 -14.30
CA THR A 225 -7.99 -3.69 -15.48
C THR A 225 -8.90 -4.92 -15.43
N SER A 226 -8.42 -6.04 -14.88
CA SER A 226 -9.22 -7.25 -14.67
C SER A 226 -10.35 -7.01 -13.66
N ILE A 227 -10.06 -6.33 -12.54
CA ILE A 227 -11.04 -6.00 -11.52
C ILE A 227 -12.15 -5.15 -12.11
N GLN A 228 -11.82 -4.14 -12.91
CA GLN A 228 -12.84 -3.31 -13.54
C GLN A 228 -13.83 -4.16 -14.36
N VAL A 229 -13.34 -5.06 -15.21
CA VAL A 229 -14.21 -5.94 -16.03
C VAL A 229 -15.05 -6.87 -15.16
N VAL A 230 -14.47 -7.45 -14.11
CA VAL A 230 -15.22 -8.26 -13.15
C VAL A 230 -16.31 -7.42 -12.48
N MET A 231 -16.03 -6.17 -12.12
CA MET A 231 -16.99 -5.27 -11.50
C MET A 231 -18.06 -4.76 -12.48
N ASP A 232 -17.77 -4.64 -13.77
CA ASP A 232 -18.78 -4.34 -14.79
C ASP A 232 -19.83 -5.47 -14.84
N ILE A 233 -19.39 -6.73 -14.87
CA ILE A 233 -20.27 -7.90 -14.93
C ILE A 233 -20.99 -8.11 -13.59
N LEU A 234 -20.25 -8.13 -12.49
CA LEU A 234 -20.78 -8.39 -11.16
C LEU A 234 -21.67 -7.24 -10.69
N GLY A 235 -21.29 -6.00 -10.96
CA GLY A 235 -22.07 -4.81 -10.63
C GLY A 235 -23.41 -4.80 -11.34
N VAL A 236 -23.44 -5.10 -12.63
CA VAL A 236 -24.68 -5.31 -13.39
C VAL A 236 -25.52 -6.43 -12.79
N THR A 237 -24.92 -7.61 -12.61
CA THR A 237 -25.62 -8.81 -12.11
C THR A 237 -26.28 -8.54 -10.75
N VAL A 238 -25.53 -7.97 -9.81
CA VAL A 238 -26.02 -7.64 -8.47
C VAL A 238 -27.11 -6.59 -8.54
N THR A 239 -26.94 -5.54 -9.35
CA THR A 239 -27.93 -4.47 -9.46
C THR A 239 -29.25 -4.99 -10.02
N CYS A 240 -29.22 -5.76 -11.10
CA CYS A 240 -30.41 -6.38 -11.69
C CYS A 240 -31.08 -7.35 -10.70
N PHE A 241 -30.29 -8.19 -10.02
CA PHE A 241 -30.81 -9.12 -9.02
C PHE A 241 -31.50 -8.40 -7.85
N VAL A 242 -30.87 -7.36 -7.29
CA VAL A 242 -31.43 -6.58 -6.19
C VAL A 242 -32.66 -5.79 -6.64
N ALA A 243 -32.63 -5.21 -7.84
CA ALA A 243 -33.77 -4.49 -8.41
C ALA A 243 -34.97 -5.43 -8.59
N ASN A 244 -34.76 -6.61 -9.19
CA ASN A 244 -35.82 -7.60 -9.37
C ASN A 244 -36.38 -8.07 -8.01
N ALA A 245 -35.52 -8.36 -7.03
CA ALA A 245 -35.95 -8.81 -5.70
C ALA A 245 -36.72 -7.76 -4.88
N LEU A 246 -36.53 -6.47 -5.13
CA LEU A 246 -37.13 -5.39 -4.33
C LEU A 246 -38.22 -4.59 -5.05
N LEU A 247 -38.24 -4.60 -6.38
CA LEU A 247 -39.18 -3.82 -7.19
C LEU A 247 -40.27 -4.68 -7.83
N THR A 248 -40.02 -5.97 -8.05
CA THR A 248 -41.03 -6.90 -8.55
C THR A 248 -41.86 -7.42 -7.38
N ASP A 249 -43.06 -6.88 -7.21
CA ASP A 249 -44.07 -7.47 -6.32
C ASP A 249 -44.55 -8.80 -6.98
N ASN A 250 -44.12 -9.95 -6.46
CA ASN A 250 -44.49 -11.29 -6.95
C ASN A 250 -45.96 -11.66 -6.70
#